data_AF-A0A926Y102-F1
#
_entry.id   AF-A0A926Y102-F1
#
_cell.length_a   1.000
_cell.length_b   1.000
_cell.length_c   1.000
_cell.angle_alpha   90.00
_cell.angle_beta   90.00
_cell.angle_gamma   90.00
#
_symmetry.space_group_name_H-M   'P 1'
#
loop_
_entity.id
_entity.type
_entity.pdbx_description
1 polymer ?
#
loop_
_entity_poly.entity_id
_entity_poly.type
_entity_poly.pdbx_seq_one_letter_code
_entity_poly.pdbx_strand_id
1 'polypeptide(L)'
;MMLRLLTLLLSLCLAPFTILLAQMGFNLPTSVQPVNDFEFYSRNNFVVKQKYQFTTVNPALSVNNLSCATMPASISPLAGILKDPSGDGPYSANQNCFQNLSLDDAVIGIEITFEQLDTEANDDKVVLNTDITSLTFSGTSLPPTTTFAGKYLTVTFLSDGDATIGQGFRLRWRALVGDNPPLTQPVEVGNTLRFNTVDGWFKAGGPRNVVNAQASAAIGEYNTVFGPVSAALGIDNVIKTGSSAAITLGNSNTAASANSMAIGYKNVSENLTSVAIGSSNSALSNSSLALGTNNRSDDSRSVAIGYRNVSQGVEAITMGSANTATADQSAVIGWNSAAGGQYTMAMGRRVSTNSLQGSFILGDNTSTTAVTTTTNSNQFTARFTGGFRMITAINTSGVPTAGVSLTAGGTSWATLSDSSRKELFLPVDGPDLLRKIGGMKLTTWNYKGQRGIRHYGPMAQEFFSLFGRDEHGTIGTDRLITTQDIEGLTLTAVQALVRENEQFKIENAGLKKRTERLEQQIVQLRKEQKNQEDFLEARFQRLENNLPKSRKTVATLPIDQKRSTLRP
;
A
#
# COMPACT_ATOMS: atom_id res chain seq x y z
N MET A 1 36.48 13.39 -60.94
CA MET A 1 35.91 12.11 -60.44
C MET A 1 34.67 12.30 -59.56
N MET A 2 34.55 13.38 -58.76
CA MET A 2 33.33 13.68 -57.98
C MET A 2 32.12 14.18 -58.79
N LEU A 3 32.30 14.76 -59.98
CA LEU A 3 31.17 15.26 -60.80
C LEU A 3 30.44 14.16 -61.61
N ARG A 4 31.08 13.00 -61.82
CA ARG A 4 30.47 11.82 -62.46
C ARG A 4 29.73 10.91 -61.48
N LEU A 5 30.04 11.00 -60.18
CA LEU A 5 29.32 10.27 -59.13
C LEU A 5 28.00 10.98 -58.77
N LEU A 6 27.98 12.32 -58.81
CA LEU A 6 26.79 13.11 -58.52
C LEU A 6 25.72 13.03 -59.63
N THR A 7 26.13 12.83 -60.89
CA THR A 7 25.21 12.62 -62.03
C THR A 7 24.66 11.19 -62.10
N LEU A 8 25.38 10.20 -61.57
CA LEU A 8 24.88 8.82 -61.44
C LEU A 8 23.90 8.66 -60.27
N LEU A 9 24.05 9.46 -59.20
CA LEU A 9 23.10 9.49 -58.09
C LEU A 9 21.84 10.32 -58.39
N LEU A 10 21.90 11.30 -59.31
CA LEU A 10 20.71 12.05 -59.74
C LEU A 10 19.90 11.34 -60.85
N SER A 11 20.51 10.46 -61.64
CA SER A 11 19.81 9.72 -62.71
C SER A 11 19.09 8.46 -62.23
N LEU A 12 19.40 7.95 -61.03
CA LEU A 12 18.62 6.90 -60.37
C LEU A 12 17.32 7.40 -59.72
N CYS A 13 17.04 8.71 -59.79
CA CYS A 13 15.81 9.33 -59.25
C CYS A 13 14.70 9.60 -60.31
N LEU A 14 14.88 9.24 -61.59
CA LEU A 14 13.94 9.62 -62.67
C LEU A 14 13.67 8.51 -63.69
N ALA A 15 13.45 7.27 -63.22
CA ALA A 15 12.80 6.23 -64.03
C ALA A 15 11.34 6.08 -63.59
N PRO A 16 10.33 6.28 -64.46
CA PRO A 16 8.96 5.97 -64.13
C PRO A 16 8.82 4.45 -64.16
N PHE A 17 9.06 3.80 -63.02
CA PHE A 17 8.49 2.49 -62.79
C PHE A 17 6.98 2.69 -62.74
N THR A 18 6.28 2.25 -63.77
CA THR A 18 4.85 1.95 -63.70
C THR A 18 4.69 0.80 -62.71
N ILE A 19 4.59 1.15 -61.43
CA ILE A 19 4.15 0.22 -60.40
C ILE A 19 2.69 -0.06 -60.72
N LEU A 20 2.43 -1.25 -61.26
CA LEU A 20 1.10 -1.82 -61.31
C LEU A 20 0.70 -2.07 -59.85
N LEU A 21 0.13 -1.06 -59.19
CA LEU A 21 -0.51 -1.19 -57.89
C LEU A 21 -1.76 -2.04 -58.09
N ALA A 22 -1.63 -3.35 -57.92
CA ALA A 22 -2.77 -4.22 -57.67
C ALA A 22 -3.30 -3.89 -56.27
N GLN A 23 -4.21 -2.93 -56.20
CA GLN A 23 -4.83 -2.50 -54.96
C GLN A 23 -5.96 -3.48 -54.61
N MET A 24 -5.80 -4.22 -53.52
CA MET A 24 -6.86 -5.06 -52.96
C MET A 24 -7.86 -4.15 -52.21
N GLY A 25 -8.85 -3.63 -52.93
CA GLY A 25 -9.92 -2.82 -52.33
C GLY A 25 -10.99 -3.71 -51.69
N PHE A 26 -11.18 -3.60 -50.38
CA PHE A 26 -12.41 -4.03 -49.70
C PHE A 26 -13.20 -2.79 -49.26
N ASN A 27 -14.27 -2.49 -50.00
CA ASN A 27 -15.38 -1.57 -49.69
C ASN A 27 -15.05 -0.24 -48.98
N LEU A 28 -14.67 0.78 -49.74
CA LEU A 28 -14.64 2.18 -49.32
C LEU A 28 -16.02 2.86 -49.52
N PRO A 29 -16.55 3.65 -48.55
CA PRO A 29 -17.66 4.58 -48.80
C PRO A 29 -17.25 5.63 -49.84
N THR A 30 -18.19 6.05 -50.71
CA THR A 30 -17.94 6.85 -51.92
C THR A 30 -17.42 8.29 -51.71
N SER A 31 -16.94 8.66 -50.51
CA SER A 31 -16.53 10.03 -50.18
C SER A 31 -15.27 10.15 -49.33
N VAL A 32 -14.50 9.07 -49.11
CA VAL A 32 -13.28 9.11 -48.29
C VAL A 32 -12.06 8.78 -49.15
N GLN A 33 -11.14 9.74 -49.27
CA GLN A 33 -9.83 9.52 -49.90
C GLN A 33 -8.86 9.00 -48.83
N PRO A 34 -8.31 7.78 -48.98
CA PRO A 34 -7.39 7.22 -47.99
C PRO A 34 -6.07 7.99 -47.99
N VAL A 35 -5.59 8.35 -46.80
CA VAL A 35 -4.29 8.98 -46.59
C VAL A 35 -3.41 7.93 -45.93
N ASN A 36 -2.46 7.37 -46.68
CA ASN A 36 -1.35 6.50 -46.26
C ASN A 36 -1.54 5.61 -45.00
N ASP A 37 -1.55 4.29 -45.25
CA ASP A 37 -1.44 3.17 -44.30
C ASP A 37 -2.75 2.57 -43.76
N PHE A 38 -3.10 1.39 -44.31
CA PHE A 38 -3.92 0.32 -43.74
C PHE A 38 -4.99 0.72 -42.70
N GLU A 39 -6.14 1.22 -43.17
CA GLU A 39 -7.27 1.63 -42.33
C GLU A 39 -8.42 0.61 -42.34
N PHE A 40 -9.00 0.34 -41.17
CA PHE A 40 -10.21 -0.48 -41.02
C PHE A 40 -11.44 0.40 -40.78
N TYR A 41 -12.46 0.30 -41.64
CA TYR A 41 -13.74 0.96 -41.46
C TYR A 41 -14.80 -0.06 -40.99
N SER A 42 -15.09 -0.09 -39.68
CA SER A 42 -16.13 -0.97 -39.14
C SER A 42 -17.51 -0.29 -39.21
N ARG A 43 -18.43 -0.80 -40.02
CA ARG A 43 -19.86 -0.51 -39.82
C ARG A 43 -20.60 -1.56 -38.99
N ASN A 44 -20.12 -2.80 -38.83
CA ASN A 44 -20.80 -3.86 -38.07
C ASN A 44 -19.88 -5.05 -37.69
N ASN A 45 -19.00 -4.88 -36.69
CA ASN A 45 -18.12 -5.93 -36.14
C ASN A 45 -17.12 -6.58 -37.14
N PHE A 46 -15.86 -6.67 -36.73
CA PHE A 46 -14.82 -7.35 -37.50
C PHE A 46 -15.00 -8.87 -37.36
N VAL A 47 -15.61 -9.50 -38.36
CA VAL A 47 -15.70 -10.97 -38.46
C VAL A 47 -14.81 -11.43 -39.61
N VAL A 48 -13.68 -12.06 -39.29
CA VAL A 48 -12.89 -12.80 -40.28
C VAL A 48 -13.68 -14.05 -40.65
N LYS A 49 -14.44 -14.00 -41.74
CA LYS A 49 -15.09 -15.19 -42.32
C LYS A 49 -14.09 -15.88 -43.26
N GLN A 50 -14.10 -17.21 -43.28
CA GLN A 50 -13.34 -17.99 -44.25
C GLN A 50 -13.77 -17.57 -45.67
N LYS A 51 -12.81 -17.24 -46.53
CA LYS A 51 -13.09 -16.94 -47.94
C LYS A 51 -13.67 -18.20 -48.59
N TYR A 52 -14.82 -18.06 -49.25
CA TYR A 52 -15.51 -19.15 -49.90
C TYR A 52 -15.85 -18.79 -51.34
N GLN A 53 -15.93 -19.81 -52.17
CA GLN A 53 -16.46 -19.74 -53.52
C GLN A 53 -17.70 -20.62 -53.62
N PHE A 54 -18.65 -20.20 -54.43
CA PHE A 54 -19.74 -21.08 -54.85
C PHE A 54 -19.18 -22.14 -55.78
N THR A 55 -19.70 -23.35 -55.67
CA THR A 55 -19.43 -24.39 -56.66
C THR A 55 -19.77 -23.89 -58.07
N THR A 56 -18.94 -24.27 -59.04
CA THR A 56 -19.17 -24.02 -60.47
C THR A 56 -20.04 -25.09 -61.12
N VAL A 57 -20.43 -26.13 -60.37
CA VAL A 57 -21.32 -27.19 -60.84
C VAL A 57 -22.65 -26.57 -61.25
N ASN A 58 -23.08 -26.82 -62.48
CA ASN A 58 -24.35 -26.33 -62.99
C ASN A 58 -25.52 -27.04 -62.26
N PRO A 59 -26.37 -26.31 -61.52
CA PRO A 59 -27.50 -26.89 -60.80
C PRO A 59 -28.50 -27.63 -61.70
N ALA A 60 -28.59 -27.28 -62.99
CA ALA A 60 -29.50 -27.92 -63.94
C ALA A 60 -29.11 -29.39 -64.27
N LEU A 61 -27.90 -29.83 -63.90
CA LEU A 61 -27.45 -31.21 -64.13
C LEU A 61 -27.95 -32.20 -63.06
N SER A 62 -28.47 -31.71 -61.94
CA SER A 62 -29.00 -32.53 -60.84
C SER A 62 -30.37 -32.01 -60.42
N VAL A 63 -31.40 -32.45 -61.15
CA VAL A 63 -32.80 -32.11 -60.85
C VAL A 63 -33.44 -33.32 -60.18
N ASN A 64 -33.94 -33.13 -58.96
CA ASN A 64 -34.53 -34.18 -58.14
C ASN A 64 -35.91 -33.74 -57.65
N ASN A 65 -36.81 -34.69 -57.47
CA ASN A 65 -38.06 -34.46 -56.75
C ASN A 65 -37.88 -34.91 -55.29
N LEU A 66 -38.52 -34.21 -54.39
CA LEU A 66 -38.49 -34.53 -52.97
C LEU A 66 -39.17 -35.88 -52.71
N SER A 67 -38.51 -36.77 -51.97
CA SER A 67 -38.98 -38.14 -51.76
C SER A 67 -39.97 -38.25 -50.60
N CYS A 68 -41.03 -39.04 -50.80
CA CYS A 68 -41.98 -39.41 -49.76
C CYS A 68 -41.71 -40.81 -49.17
N ALA A 69 -40.54 -41.39 -49.46
CA ALA A 69 -40.15 -42.68 -48.90
C ALA A 69 -39.83 -42.55 -47.40
N THR A 70 -40.05 -43.63 -46.64
CA THR A 70 -39.71 -43.68 -45.21
C THR A 70 -38.22 -43.50 -44.92
N MET A 71 -37.36 -43.83 -45.89
CA MET A 71 -35.92 -43.61 -45.86
C MET A 71 -35.43 -43.15 -47.24
N PRO A 72 -35.46 -41.84 -47.54
CA PRO A 72 -35.01 -41.31 -48.82
C PRO A 72 -33.49 -41.39 -48.93
N ALA A 73 -32.98 -41.76 -50.11
CA ALA A 73 -31.55 -41.73 -50.38
C ALA A 73 -31.04 -40.27 -50.37
N SER A 74 -29.89 -40.01 -49.75
CA SER A 74 -29.34 -38.66 -49.70
C SER A 74 -28.86 -38.17 -51.07
N ILE A 75 -29.09 -36.89 -51.35
CA ILE A 75 -28.58 -36.20 -52.54
C ILE A 75 -27.21 -35.60 -52.17
N SER A 76 -26.18 -35.98 -52.91
CA SER A 76 -24.78 -35.60 -52.67
C SER A 76 -24.13 -34.63 -53.67
N PRO A 77 -24.66 -34.35 -54.88
CA PRO A 77 -24.07 -33.36 -55.79
C PRO A 77 -23.95 -31.95 -55.17
N LEU A 78 -22.84 -31.27 -55.45
CA LEU A 78 -22.52 -29.95 -54.90
C LEU A 78 -23.51 -28.84 -55.29
N ALA A 79 -24.27 -29.02 -56.36
CA ALA A 79 -25.35 -28.13 -56.73
C ALA A 79 -26.48 -28.93 -57.39
N GLY A 80 -27.69 -28.39 -57.32
CA GLY A 80 -28.84 -29.00 -57.96
C GLY A 80 -30.14 -28.23 -57.73
N ILE A 81 -31.22 -28.81 -58.22
CA ILE A 81 -32.60 -28.32 -58.07
C ILE A 81 -33.42 -29.42 -57.39
N LEU A 82 -34.14 -29.05 -56.35
CA LEU A 82 -35.08 -29.91 -55.65
C LEU A 82 -36.48 -29.34 -55.85
N LYS A 83 -37.37 -30.16 -56.41
CA LYS A 83 -38.79 -29.85 -56.58
C LYS A 83 -39.61 -30.56 -55.50
N ASP A 84 -40.85 -30.15 -55.33
CA ASP A 84 -41.82 -30.90 -54.52
C ASP A 84 -42.02 -32.34 -55.08
N PRO A 85 -42.71 -33.24 -54.33
CA PRO A 85 -42.86 -34.63 -54.73
C PRO A 85 -43.55 -34.85 -56.09
N SER A 86 -44.44 -33.96 -56.50
CA SER A 86 -45.14 -34.02 -57.79
C SER A 86 -44.28 -33.50 -58.95
N GLY A 87 -43.16 -32.83 -58.66
CA GLY A 87 -42.19 -32.37 -59.65
C GLY A 87 -42.58 -31.05 -60.30
N ASP A 88 -43.14 -31.10 -61.51
CA ASP A 88 -43.55 -29.89 -62.28
C ASP A 88 -45.07 -29.69 -62.32
N GLY A 89 -45.84 -30.56 -61.67
CA GLY A 89 -47.29 -30.43 -61.52
C GLY A 89 -47.68 -30.03 -60.10
N PRO A 90 -48.97 -29.71 -59.85
CA PRO A 90 -49.43 -29.35 -58.52
C PRO A 90 -49.19 -30.49 -57.52
N TYR A 91 -48.83 -30.12 -56.28
CA TYR A 91 -48.59 -31.11 -55.23
C TYR A 91 -49.88 -31.79 -54.79
N SER A 92 -49.77 -32.93 -54.09
CA SER A 92 -50.94 -33.64 -53.56
C SER A 92 -51.20 -33.26 -52.11
N ALA A 93 -52.45 -33.38 -51.66
CA ALA A 93 -52.82 -33.28 -50.25
C ALA A 93 -52.24 -34.42 -49.41
N ASN A 94 -52.11 -34.20 -48.11
CA ASN A 94 -51.64 -35.13 -47.08
C ASN A 94 -50.20 -35.65 -47.31
N GLN A 95 -49.31 -34.81 -47.84
CA GLN A 95 -47.90 -35.16 -48.02
C GLN A 95 -47.11 -34.83 -46.76
N ASN A 96 -46.29 -35.79 -46.33
CA ASN A 96 -45.23 -35.57 -45.35
C ASN A 96 -43.98 -36.24 -45.86
N CYS A 97 -43.21 -35.46 -46.61
CA CYS A 97 -42.12 -35.97 -47.41
C CYS A 97 -40.85 -35.22 -47.01
N PHE A 98 -39.69 -35.85 -47.11
CA PHE A 98 -38.43 -35.19 -46.81
C PHE A 98 -37.30 -35.69 -47.71
N GLN A 99 -36.29 -34.86 -47.87
CA GLN A 99 -35.11 -35.17 -48.64
C GLN A 99 -33.88 -34.64 -47.92
N ASN A 100 -32.90 -35.53 -47.75
CA ASN A 100 -31.62 -35.19 -47.15
C ASN A 100 -30.64 -34.76 -48.23
N LEU A 101 -30.05 -33.58 -48.06
CA LEU A 101 -28.84 -33.15 -48.76
C LEU A 101 -27.65 -33.46 -47.85
N SER A 102 -26.72 -34.26 -48.36
CA SER A 102 -25.49 -34.66 -47.67
C SER A 102 -24.33 -34.48 -48.62
N LEU A 103 -23.76 -33.27 -48.63
CA LEU A 103 -22.71 -32.89 -49.57
C LEU A 103 -21.34 -33.38 -49.10
N ASP A 104 -20.36 -33.33 -50.01
CA ASP A 104 -18.95 -33.72 -49.76
C ASP A 104 -18.34 -32.99 -48.54
N ASP A 105 -17.35 -33.62 -47.91
CA ASP A 105 -16.62 -33.14 -46.72
C ASP A 105 -15.89 -31.81 -46.95
N ALA A 106 -15.61 -31.43 -48.20
CA ALA A 106 -14.99 -30.16 -48.55
C ALA A 106 -15.94 -28.94 -48.49
N VAL A 107 -17.24 -29.16 -48.26
CA VAL A 107 -18.27 -28.12 -48.22
C VAL A 107 -18.36 -27.50 -46.82
N ILE A 108 -18.33 -26.17 -46.76
CA ILE A 108 -18.42 -25.42 -45.50
C ILE A 108 -19.81 -24.80 -45.28
N GLY A 109 -20.65 -24.80 -46.31
CA GLY A 109 -22.03 -24.31 -46.24
C GLY A 109 -22.86 -24.60 -47.49
N ILE A 110 -24.16 -24.36 -47.42
CA ILE A 110 -25.13 -24.56 -48.50
C ILE A 110 -25.95 -23.29 -48.68
N GLU A 111 -25.94 -22.71 -49.89
CA GLU A 111 -26.86 -21.64 -50.26
C GLU A 111 -28.12 -22.23 -50.89
N ILE A 112 -29.28 -21.74 -50.45
CA ILE A 112 -30.59 -22.08 -50.98
C ILE A 112 -31.24 -20.83 -51.59
N THR A 113 -31.74 -20.98 -52.81
CA THR A 113 -32.57 -19.99 -53.51
C THR A 113 -33.85 -20.67 -53.95
N PHE A 114 -35.01 -20.11 -53.61
CA PHE A 114 -36.28 -20.56 -54.19
C PHE A 114 -36.44 -19.92 -55.58
N GLU A 115 -36.62 -20.76 -56.59
CA GLU A 115 -37.01 -20.36 -57.94
C GLU A 115 -38.54 -20.30 -58.08
N GLN A 116 -39.25 -21.11 -57.30
CA GLN A 116 -40.70 -21.16 -57.22
C GLN A 116 -41.13 -21.51 -55.79
N LEU A 117 -42.18 -20.84 -55.32
CA LEU A 117 -42.93 -21.22 -54.13
C LEU A 117 -44.39 -20.83 -54.40
N ASP A 118 -45.26 -21.81 -54.48
CA ASP A 118 -46.69 -21.68 -54.71
C ASP A 118 -47.40 -22.76 -53.88
N THR A 119 -47.57 -22.45 -52.60
CA THR A 119 -48.15 -23.33 -51.57
C THR A 119 -49.32 -22.61 -50.90
N GLU A 120 -50.26 -23.34 -50.30
CA GLU A 120 -51.28 -22.72 -49.45
C GLU A 120 -50.61 -21.97 -48.28
N ALA A 121 -51.01 -20.72 -48.09
CA ALA A 121 -50.35 -19.87 -47.11
C ALA A 121 -50.69 -20.30 -45.68
N ASN A 122 -49.65 -20.64 -44.90
CA ASN A 122 -49.68 -21.06 -43.49
C ASN A 122 -50.10 -22.51 -43.21
N ASP A 123 -50.73 -23.18 -44.17
CA ASP A 123 -51.19 -24.56 -44.01
C ASP A 123 -50.19 -25.54 -44.64
N ASP A 124 -49.76 -25.28 -45.89
CA ASP A 124 -48.73 -26.07 -46.59
C ASP A 124 -47.33 -25.47 -46.45
N LYS A 125 -46.33 -26.28 -46.07
CA LYS A 125 -45.03 -25.78 -45.58
C LYS A 125 -43.84 -26.49 -46.21
N VAL A 126 -42.85 -25.68 -46.57
CA VAL A 126 -41.49 -26.12 -46.87
C VAL A 126 -40.61 -25.78 -45.66
N VAL A 127 -39.99 -26.79 -45.05
CA VAL A 127 -39.12 -26.63 -43.89
C VAL A 127 -37.68 -26.99 -44.25
N LEU A 128 -36.76 -26.05 -44.04
CA LEU A 128 -35.32 -26.25 -44.19
C LEU A 128 -34.68 -26.40 -42.81
N ASN A 129 -34.12 -27.58 -42.55
CA ASN A 129 -33.57 -27.95 -41.24
C ASN A 129 -32.10 -28.33 -41.33
N THR A 130 -31.30 -27.77 -40.42
CA THR A 130 -29.97 -28.24 -40.04
C THR A 130 -29.98 -28.65 -38.57
N ASP A 131 -28.86 -29.15 -38.05
CA ASP A 131 -28.73 -29.54 -36.64
C ASP A 131 -28.98 -28.38 -35.65
N ILE A 132 -28.89 -27.12 -36.12
CA ILE A 132 -28.95 -25.93 -35.26
C ILE A 132 -29.91 -24.84 -35.77
N THR A 133 -30.51 -24.99 -36.95
CA THR A 133 -31.38 -23.97 -37.55
C THR A 133 -32.54 -24.60 -38.29
N SER A 134 -33.75 -24.07 -38.08
CA SER A 134 -34.97 -24.48 -38.76
C SER A 134 -35.67 -23.25 -39.33
N LEU A 135 -35.94 -23.23 -40.63
CA LEU A 135 -36.67 -22.16 -41.31
C LEU A 135 -37.88 -22.76 -42.04
N THR A 136 -39.04 -22.12 -41.91
CA THR A 136 -40.30 -22.58 -42.50
C THR A 136 -40.82 -21.52 -43.47
N PHE A 137 -41.27 -21.97 -44.64
CA PHE A 137 -41.79 -21.13 -45.72
C PHE A 137 -43.14 -21.68 -46.21
N SER A 138 -44.06 -20.79 -46.58
CA SER A 138 -45.40 -21.10 -47.11
C SER A 138 -45.93 -19.92 -47.94
N GLY A 139 -47.01 -20.13 -48.71
CA GLY A 139 -47.62 -19.12 -49.56
C GLY A 139 -46.97 -19.03 -50.94
N THR A 140 -47.08 -17.86 -51.58
CA THR A 140 -46.65 -17.62 -52.97
C THR A 140 -45.47 -16.63 -53.10
N SER A 141 -44.98 -16.11 -51.99
CA SER A 141 -43.90 -15.11 -51.97
C SER A 141 -42.54 -15.80 -51.88
N LEU A 142 -41.65 -15.53 -52.84
CA LEU A 142 -40.29 -16.09 -52.83
C LEU A 142 -39.48 -15.55 -51.64
N PRO A 143 -38.96 -16.41 -50.76
CA PRO A 143 -38.13 -15.98 -49.64
C PRO A 143 -36.74 -15.52 -50.12
N PRO A 144 -36.02 -14.72 -49.30
CA PRO A 144 -34.65 -14.32 -49.62
C PRO A 144 -33.70 -15.53 -49.66
N THR A 145 -32.70 -15.45 -50.54
CA THR A 145 -31.59 -16.42 -50.59
C THR A 145 -30.95 -16.55 -49.21
N THR A 146 -30.80 -17.79 -48.75
CA THR A 146 -30.34 -18.10 -47.39
C THR A 146 -29.15 -19.04 -47.44
N THR A 147 -28.15 -18.80 -46.59
CA THR A 147 -26.96 -19.65 -46.46
C THR A 147 -26.98 -20.39 -45.13
N PHE A 148 -26.79 -21.71 -45.16
CA PHE A 148 -26.65 -22.57 -44.01
C PHE A 148 -25.19 -22.99 -43.84
N ALA A 149 -24.70 -23.05 -42.60
CA ALA A 149 -23.36 -23.57 -42.30
C ALA A 149 -23.39 -25.10 -42.21
N GLY A 150 -22.31 -25.75 -42.66
CA GLY A 150 -22.20 -27.21 -42.69
C GLY A 150 -22.64 -27.85 -44.01
N LYS A 151 -22.53 -29.17 -44.07
CA LYS A 151 -22.72 -29.98 -45.29
C LYS A 151 -24.04 -30.78 -45.32
N TYR A 152 -24.84 -30.67 -44.26
CA TYR A 152 -26.11 -31.37 -44.11
C TYR A 152 -27.27 -30.37 -44.10
N LEU A 153 -28.29 -30.65 -44.91
CA LEU A 153 -29.55 -29.92 -44.90
C LEU A 153 -30.69 -30.89 -45.19
N THR A 154 -31.73 -30.86 -44.36
CA THR A 154 -32.95 -31.62 -44.59
C THR A 154 -34.02 -30.68 -45.10
N VAL A 155 -34.61 -31.01 -46.25
CA VAL A 155 -35.77 -30.30 -46.81
C VAL A 155 -37.00 -31.16 -46.55
N THR A 156 -38.00 -30.61 -45.89
CA THR A 156 -39.28 -31.28 -45.61
C THR A 156 -40.39 -30.52 -46.30
N PHE A 157 -41.32 -31.24 -46.93
CA PHE A 157 -42.56 -30.69 -47.47
C PHE A 157 -43.75 -31.33 -46.77
N LEU A 158 -44.62 -30.48 -46.24
CA LEU A 158 -45.83 -30.85 -45.51
C LEU A 158 -47.00 -30.23 -46.24
N SER A 159 -47.96 -31.06 -46.69
CA SER A 159 -49.26 -30.58 -47.16
C SER A 159 -50.39 -31.10 -46.29
N ASP A 160 -51.41 -30.27 -46.14
CA ASP A 160 -52.59 -30.54 -45.34
C ASP A 160 -53.60 -31.43 -46.10
N GLY A 161 -54.76 -31.70 -45.50
CA GLY A 161 -55.72 -32.67 -46.03
C GLY A 161 -56.72 -32.13 -47.05
N ASP A 162 -56.59 -30.88 -47.48
CA ASP A 162 -57.60 -30.19 -48.28
C ASP A 162 -57.31 -30.25 -49.80
N ALA A 163 -58.16 -29.63 -50.64
CA ALA A 163 -57.99 -29.65 -52.10
C ALA A 163 -57.31 -28.38 -52.67
N THR A 164 -56.86 -27.48 -51.80
CA THR A 164 -56.30 -26.17 -52.09
C THR A 164 -54.81 -26.27 -52.40
N ILE A 165 -54.50 -26.95 -53.51
CA ILE A 165 -53.12 -27.22 -53.93
C ILE A 165 -52.59 -26.17 -54.93
N GLY A 166 -51.37 -25.68 -54.69
CA GLY A 166 -50.59 -24.86 -55.62
C GLY A 166 -49.60 -25.67 -56.48
N GLN A 167 -48.75 -24.98 -57.25
CA GLN A 167 -47.69 -25.58 -58.06
C GLN A 167 -46.46 -26.06 -57.26
N GLY A 168 -46.50 -25.97 -55.93
CA GLY A 168 -45.46 -26.50 -55.06
C GLY A 168 -44.24 -25.61 -54.98
N PHE A 169 -43.05 -26.20 -54.85
CA PHE A 169 -41.82 -25.44 -54.75
C PHE A 169 -40.73 -25.98 -55.66
N ARG A 170 -39.85 -25.06 -56.06
CA ARG A 170 -38.62 -25.37 -56.75
C ARG A 170 -37.52 -24.59 -56.06
N LEU A 171 -36.63 -25.31 -55.38
CA LEU A 171 -35.45 -24.70 -54.77
C LEU A 171 -34.19 -25.15 -55.51
N ARG A 172 -33.22 -24.26 -55.53
CA ARG A 172 -31.89 -24.48 -56.08
C ARG A 172 -30.89 -24.40 -54.94
N TRP A 173 -29.98 -25.37 -54.85
CA TRP A 173 -28.87 -25.31 -53.91
C TRP A 173 -27.53 -25.16 -54.62
N ARG A 174 -26.60 -24.47 -53.95
CA ARG A 174 -25.18 -24.41 -54.32
C ARG A 174 -24.33 -24.58 -53.08
N ALA A 175 -23.37 -25.49 -53.14
CA ALA A 175 -22.36 -25.67 -52.11
C ALA A 175 -21.43 -24.44 -52.06
N LEU A 176 -21.08 -24.03 -50.85
CA LEU A 176 -19.98 -23.12 -50.56
C LEU A 176 -18.75 -23.99 -50.28
N VAL A 177 -17.73 -23.84 -51.11
CA VAL A 177 -16.44 -24.53 -50.95
C VAL A 177 -15.44 -23.52 -50.39
N GLY A 178 -14.67 -23.91 -49.38
CA GLY A 178 -13.61 -23.06 -48.84
C GLY A 178 -12.51 -22.85 -49.88
N ASP A 179 -12.03 -21.60 -50.03
CA ASP A 179 -10.98 -21.25 -51.02
C ASP A 179 -9.65 -21.97 -50.79
N ASN A 180 -9.48 -22.60 -49.63
CA ASN A 180 -8.35 -23.46 -49.30
C ASN A 180 -8.87 -24.67 -48.51
N PRO A 181 -8.44 -25.91 -48.82
CA PRO A 181 -8.58 -27.01 -47.86
C PRO A 181 -7.94 -26.57 -46.53
N PRO A 182 -8.40 -27.09 -45.37
CA PRO A 182 -7.74 -26.81 -44.11
C PRO A 182 -6.25 -27.07 -44.30
N LEU A 183 -5.42 -26.04 -44.13
CA LEU A 183 -3.98 -26.17 -44.25
C LEU A 183 -3.57 -27.25 -43.25
N THR A 184 -3.21 -28.42 -43.78
CA THR A 184 -2.78 -29.57 -42.96
C THR A 184 -1.41 -29.35 -42.34
N GLN A 185 -0.71 -28.27 -42.73
CA GLN A 185 0.49 -27.80 -42.06
C GLN A 185 0.52 -26.27 -41.91
N PRO A 186 0.94 -25.73 -40.76
CA PRO A 186 1.11 -24.30 -40.58
C PRO A 186 2.22 -23.81 -41.52
N VAL A 187 1.86 -22.90 -42.43
CA VAL A 187 2.83 -22.12 -43.19
C VAL A 187 3.56 -21.19 -42.21
N GLU A 188 4.79 -21.54 -41.83
CA GLU A 188 5.68 -20.68 -41.03
C GLU A 188 6.31 -19.59 -41.91
N VAL A 189 5.55 -18.55 -42.21
CA VAL A 189 6.07 -17.36 -42.89
C VAL A 189 6.06 -16.18 -41.92
N GLY A 190 7.23 -15.84 -41.39
CA GLY A 190 7.54 -14.55 -40.77
C GLY A 190 6.71 -14.12 -39.56
N ASN A 191 6.69 -12.81 -39.33
CA ASN A 191 5.84 -12.19 -38.31
C ASN A 191 4.37 -12.33 -38.75
N THR A 192 3.56 -13.04 -37.97
CA THR A 192 2.16 -13.33 -38.33
C THR A 192 1.18 -12.69 -37.37
N LEU A 193 0.03 -12.29 -37.92
CA LEU A 193 -1.17 -11.92 -37.17
C LEU A 193 -2.13 -13.11 -37.27
N ARG A 194 -2.45 -13.77 -36.15
CA ARG A 194 -3.30 -14.97 -36.12
C ARG A 194 -4.40 -14.79 -35.09
N PHE A 195 -5.62 -15.12 -35.50
CA PHE A 195 -6.81 -15.16 -34.65
C PHE A 195 -7.36 -16.57 -34.69
N ASN A 196 -7.69 -17.13 -33.53
CA ASN A 196 -8.54 -18.30 -33.44
C ASN A 196 -9.93 -17.83 -33.04
N THR A 197 -10.89 -17.94 -33.95
CA THR A 197 -12.26 -17.48 -33.76
C THR A 197 -13.10 -18.43 -32.89
N VAL A 198 -12.65 -19.66 -32.66
CA VAL A 198 -13.33 -20.65 -31.80
C VAL A 198 -12.95 -20.42 -30.34
N ASP A 199 -11.66 -20.37 -30.04
CA ASP A 199 -11.14 -20.17 -28.69
C ASP A 199 -11.04 -18.68 -28.31
N GLY A 200 -11.15 -17.78 -29.29
CA GLY A 200 -11.07 -16.33 -29.09
C GLY A 200 -9.66 -15.80 -28.79
N TRP A 201 -8.60 -16.55 -29.07
CA TRP A 201 -7.24 -16.09 -28.83
C TRP A 201 -6.61 -15.35 -30.01
N PHE A 202 -5.65 -14.50 -29.69
CA PHE A 202 -4.91 -13.63 -30.60
C PHE A 202 -3.40 -13.82 -30.45
N LYS A 203 -2.68 -13.91 -31.58
CA LYS A 203 -1.21 -13.88 -31.63
C LYS A 203 -0.75 -12.88 -32.67
N ALA A 204 0.25 -12.07 -32.33
CA ALA A 204 0.88 -11.14 -33.25
C ALA A 204 2.39 -11.09 -33.07
N GLY A 205 3.12 -10.90 -34.17
CA GLY A 205 4.58 -10.79 -34.16
C GLY A 205 5.26 -12.10 -34.52
N GLY A 206 6.39 -12.40 -33.88
CA GLY A 206 7.25 -13.51 -34.22
C GLY A 206 6.56 -14.89 -34.13
N PRO A 207 7.03 -15.87 -34.92
CA PRO A 207 6.33 -17.15 -35.09
C PRO A 207 6.29 -18.01 -33.82
N ARG A 208 7.13 -17.71 -32.83
CA ARG A 208 7.33 -18.53 -31.61
C ARG A 208 6.41 -18.16 -30.45
N ASN A 209 5.38 -17.34 -30.67
CA ASN A 209 4.36 -17.12 -29.65
C ASN A 209 3.44 -18.35 -29.53
N VAL A 210 3.25 -18.83 -28.30
CA VAL A 210 2.34 -19.90 -27.94
C VAL A 210 1.19 -19.32 -27.13
N VAL A 211 -0.03 -19.60 -27.56
CA VAL A 211 -1.29 -19.30 -26.83
C VAL A 211 -2.12 -20.54 -26.99
N ASN A 212 -2.47 -21.13 -25.86
CA ASN A 212 -3.31 -22.32 -25.73
C ASN A 212 -4.27 -22.07 -24.56
N ALA A 213 -5.01 -20.97 -24.66
CA ALA A 213 -5.94 -20.52 -23.65
C ALA A 213 -7.03 -19.66 -24.31
N GLN A 214 -8.25 -19.76 -23.80
CA GLN A 214 -9.40 -19.03 -24.34
C GLN A 214 -9.27 -17.52 -24.12
N ALA A 215 -9.80 -16.72 -25.05
CA ALA A 215 -9.89 -15.26 -24.95
C ALA A 215 -8.57 -14.55 -24.56
N SER A 216 -7.43 -15.05 -25.04
CA SER A 216 -6.10 -14.63 -24.61
C SER A 216 -5.26 -14.03 -25.73
N ALA A 217 -4.26 -13.22 -25.40
CA ALA A 217 -3.43 -12.51 -26.36
C ALA A 217 -1.93 -12.73 -26.12
N ALA A 218 -1.17 -12.94 -27.20
CA ALA A 218 0.29 -12.86 -27.18
C ALA A 218 0.79 -11.94 -28.31
N ILE A 219 1.58 -10.92 -27.97
CA ILE A 219 2.11 -9.95 -28.94
C ILE A 219 3.62 -9.82 -28.74
N GLY A 220 4.40 -9.96 -29.81
CA GLY A 220 5.87 -9.86 -29.79
C GLY A 220 6.53 -11.18 -30.15
N GLU A 221 7.46 -11.69 -29.34
CA GLU A 221 8.20 -12.93 -29.65
C GLU A 221 8.37 -13.82 -28.42
N TYR A 222 8.40 -15.15 -28.60
CA TYR A 222 8.62 -16.13 -27.52
C TYR A 222 7.64 -16.08 -26.34
N ASN A 223 6.51 -15.39 -26.46
CA ASN A 223 5.54 -15.37 -25.37
C ASN A 223 4.77 -16.68 -25.31
N THR A 224 4.50 -17.15 -24.10
CA THR A 224 3.72 -18.36 -23.83
C THR A 224 2.53 -18.02 -22.93
N VAL A 225 1.31 -18.29 -23.38
CA VAL A 225 0.07 -17.99 -22.64
C VAL A 225 -0.80 -19.24 -22.53
N PHE A 226 -0.91 -19.76 -21.31
CA PHE A 226 -1.73 -20.93 -20.98
C PHE A 226 -2.90 -20.62 -20.04
N GLY A 227 -2.94 -19.41 -19.47
CA GLY A 227 -4.06 -18.93 -18.65
C GLY A 227 -5.15 -18.27 -19.51
N PRO A 228 -6.44 -18.56 -19.29
CA PRO A 228 -7.53 -17.93 -20.04
C PRO A 228 -7.63 -16.44 -19.72
N VAL A 229 -8.25 -15.66 -20.62
CA VAL A 229 -8.47 -14.21 -20.47
C VAL A 229 -7.17 -13.44 -20.16
N SER A 230 -6.02 -13.92 -20.64
CA SER A 230 -4.71 -13.40 -20.25
C SER A 230 -3.97 -12.74 -21.40
N ALA A 231 -3.02 -11.86 -21.08
CA ALA A 231 -2.29 -11.10 -22.09
C ALA A 231 -0.79 -11.07 -21.83
N ALA A 232 0.00 -11.52 -22.81
CA ALA A 232 1.45 -11.42 -22.82
C ALA A 232 1.94 -10.52 -23.96
N LEU A 233 2.68 -9.46 -23.63
CA LEU A 233 3.18 -8.48 -24.59
C LEU A 233 4.69 -8.28 -24.42
N GLY A 234 5.47 -8.41 -25.49
CA GLY A 234 6.91 -8.22 -25.51
C GLY A 234 7.67 -9.50 -25.86
N ILE A 235 8.71 -9.84 -25.12
CA ILE A 235 9.63 -10.94 -25.45
C ILE A 235 9.72 -11.94 -24.30
N ASP A 236 9.57 -13.22 -24.58
CA ASP A 236 9.85 -14.31 -23.62
C ASP A 236 9.04 -14.21 -22.31
N ASN A 237 7.79 -13.74 -22.40
CA ASN A 237 6.91 -13.72 -21.24
C ASN A 237 6.12 -15.01 -21.12
N VAL A 238 5.89 -15.47 -19.89
CA VAL A 238 5.21 -16.74 -19.59
C VAL A 238 4.03 -16.51 -18.65
N ILE A 239 2.84 -16.89 -19.12
CA ILE A 239 1.64 -17.01 -18.30
C ILE A 239 1.34 -18.51 -18.17
N LYS A 240 1.50 -19.06 -16.96
CA LYS A 240 1.38 -20.51 -16.70
C LYS A 240 -0.07 -21.01 -16.80
N THR A 241 -0.22 -22.34 -16.82
CA THR A 241 -1.51 -23.02 -16.79
C THR A 241 -2.26 -22.69 -15.49
N GLY A 242 -3.58 -22.46 -15.58
CA GLY A 242 -4.41 -22.08 -14.43
C GLY A 242 -4.39 -20.59 -14.07
N SER A 243 -3.51 -19.79 -14.69
CA SER A 243 -3.39 -18.34 -14.43
C SER A 243 -4.45 -17.51 -15.16
N SER A 244 -5.71 -17.56 -14.76
CA SER A 244 -6.77 -16.75 -15.39
C SER A 244 -6.55 -15.24 -15.19
N ALA A 245 -6.87 -14.43 -16.19
CA ALA A 245 -6.78 -12.96 -16.13
C ALA A 245 -5.39 -12.41 -15.72
N ALA A 246 -4.33 -13.12 -16.10
CA ALA A 246 -2.96 -12.72 -15.81
C ALA A 246 -2.40 -11.79 -16.91
N ILE A 247 -1.46 -10.92 -16.52
CA ILE A 247 -0.83 -9.96 -17.43
C ILE A 247 0.68 -10.04 -17.29
N THR A 248 1.35 -10.19 -18.43
CA THR A 248 2.81 -10.06 -18.51
C THR A 248 3.20 -9.08 -19.60
N LEU A 249 4.03 -8.08 -19.29
CA LEU A 249 4.46 -7.05 -20.24
C LEU A 249 5.96 -6.79 -20.13
N GLY A 250 6.68 -6.80 -21.25
CA GLY A 250 8.12 -6.52 -21.29
C GLY A 250 8.92 -7.76 -21.67
N ASN A 251 10.00 -8.06 -20.93
CA ASN A 251 10.94 -9.11 -21.28
C ASN A 251 11.15 -10.13 -20.13
N SER A 252 11.07 -11.42 -20.43
CA SER A 252 11.35 -12.52 -19.48
C SER A 252 10.47 -12.53 -18.21
N ASN A 253 9.23 -12.05 -18.27
CA ASN A 253 8.36 -12.03 -17.07
C ASN A 253 7.55 -13.32 -16.93
N THR A 254 7.25 -13.73 -15.70
CA THR A 254 6.41 -14.90 -15.41
C THR A 254 5.24 -14.54 -14.50
N ALA A 255 4.03 -14.89 -14.91
CA ALA A 255 2.81 -14.82 -14.12
C ALA A 255 2.22 -16.23 -13.95
N ALA A 256 2.17 -16.73 -12.71
CA ALA A 256 1.92 -18.15 -12.41
C ALA A 256 0.59 -18.46 -11.71
N SER A 257 -0.25 -17.45 -11.45
CA SER A 257 -1.57 -17.66 -10.86
C SER A 257 -2.62 -16.66 -11.34
N ALA A 258 -3.87 -16.82 -10.90
CA ALA A 258 -4.97 -15.97 -11.33
C ALA A 258 -4.78 -14.51 -10.89
N ASN A 259 -5.16 -13.56 -11.76
CA ASN A 259 -5.01 -12.12 -11.56
C ASN A 259 -3.59 -11.65 -11.24
N SER A 260 -2.57 -12.48 -11.52
CA SER A 260 -1.18 -12.14 -11.27
C SER A 260 -0.63 -11.24 -12.39
N MET A 261 0.21 -10.28 -12.01
CA MET A 261 0.78 -9.30 -12.94
C MET A 261 2.30 -9.27 -12.82
N ALA A 262 3.00 -9.37 -13.95
CA ALA A 262 4.46 -9.24 -14.01
C ALA A 262 4.89 -8.32 -15.16
N ILE A 263 5.44 -7.14 -14.86
CA ILE A 263 5.72 -6.08 -15.85
C ILE A 263 7.15 -5.57 -15.75
N GLY A 264 7.88 -5.54 -16.88
CA GLY A 264 9.22 -5.01 -17.00
C GLY A 264 10.22 -6.08 -17.45
N TYR A 265 11.30 -6.30 -16.71
CA TYR A 265 12.34 -7.28 -17.03
C TYR A 265 12.48 -8.33 -15.92
N LYS A 266 12.38 -9.62 -16.25
CA LYS A 266 12.65 -10.74 -15.31
C LYS A 266 11.83 -10.72 -14.01
N ASN A 267 10.58 -10.24 -14.06
CA ASN A 267 9.73 -10.27 -12.87
C ASN A 267 8.98 -11.60 -12.75
N VAL A 268 8.78 -12.05 -11.52
CA VAL A 268 8.03 -13.26 -11.18
C VAL A 268 6.89 -12.90 -10.25
N SER A 269 5.67 -13.23 -10.67
CA SER A 269 4.46 -13.10 -9.89
C SER A 269 3.82 -14.48 -9.73
N GLU A 270 3.96 -15.09 -8.56
CA GLU A 270 3.77 -16.54 -8.40
C GLU A 270 2.35 -16.95 -7.98
N ASN A 271 1.64 -16.10 -7.24
CA ASN A 271 0.44 -16.48 -6.51
C ASN A 271 -0.76 -15.56 -6.78
N LEU A 272 -1.91 -15.87 -6.18
CA LEU A 272 -3.17 -15.19 -6.50
C LEU A 272 -3.03 -13.68 -6.28
N THR A 273 -3.39 -12.87 -7.29
CA THR A 273 -3.35 -11.38 -7.23
C THR A 273 -1.97 -10.78 -6.92
N SER A 274 -0.87 -11.55 -7.02
CA SER A 274 0.46 -10.99 -6.79
C SER A 274 0.87 -10.05 -7.92
N VAL A 275 1.71 -9.07 -7.61
CA VAL A 275 2.15 -8.04 -8.57
C VAL A 275 3.66 -7.84 -8.47
N ALA A 276 4.36 -8.02 -9.58
CA ALA A 276 5.80 -7.79 -9.68
C ALA A 276 6.11 -6.82 -10.83
N ILE A 277 6.61 -5.62 -10.54
CA ILE A 277 6.81 -4.57 -11.55
C ILE A 277 8.22 -3.97 -11.45
N GLY A 278 8.93 -3.87 -12.58
CA GLY A 278 10.27 -3.28 -12.69
C GLY A 278 11.30 -4.28 -13.21
N SER A 279 12.40 -4.52 -12.48
CA SER A 279 13.48 -5.41 -12.90
C SER A 279 13.84 -6.45 -11.84
N SER A 280 13.76 -7.73 -12.19
CA SER A 280 14.15 -8.86 -11.33
C SER A 280 13.40 -8.92 -10.00
N ASN A 281 12.11 -8.54 -9.96
CA ASN A 281 11.31 -8.64 -8.73
C ASN A 281 10.62 -10.00 -8.59
N SER A 282 10.32 -10.39 -7.35
CA SER A 282 9.66 -11.65 -7.00
C SER A 282 8.53 -11.40 -6.01
N ALA A 283 7.28 -11.50 -6.47
CA ALA A 283 6.09 -11.46 -5.64
C ALA A 283 5.55 -12.90 -5.51
N LEU A 284 5.92 -13.58 -4.42
CA LEU A 284 5.87 -15.04 -4.30
C LEU A 284 4.64 -15.57 -3.55
N SER A 285 3.79 -14.70 -2.99
CA SER A 285 2.63 -15.14 -2.19
C SER A 285 1.34 -14.36 -2.53
N ASN A 286 0.21 -14.77 -1.95
CA ASN A 286 -1.11 -14.21 -2.24
C ASN A 286 -1.15 -12.71 -1.93
N SER A 287 -1.61 -11.91 -2.90
CA SER A 287 -1.71 -10.44 -2.81
C SER A 287 -0.39 -9.76 -2.43
N SER A 288 0.75 -10.40 -2.71
CA SER A 288 2.08 -9.82 -2.48
C SER A 288 2.45 -8.80 -3.57
N LEU A 289 3.23 -7.78 -3.23
CA LEU A 289 3.66 -6.72 -4.15
C LEU A 289 5.17 -6.53 -4.11
N ALA A 290 5.84 -6.67 -5.26
CA ALA A 290 7.25 -6.37 -5.43
C ALA A 290 7.47 -5.33 -6.55
N LEU A 291 7.92 -4.12 -6.20
CA LEU A 291 8.03 -2.99 -7.14
C LEU A 291 9.43 -2.36 -7.13
N GLY A 292 10.06 -2.20 -8.29
CA GLY A 292 11.37 -1.56 -8.43
C GLY A 292 12.43 -2.52 -8.98
N THR A 293 13.54 -2.72 -8.28
CA THR A 293 14.64 -3.58 -8.77
C THR A 293 15.11 -4.56 -7.70
N ASN A 294 15.12 -5.86 -8.02
CA ASN A 294 15.57 -6.96 -7.14
C ASN A 294 14.81 -7.04 -5.80
N ASN A 295 13.52 -6.72 -5.75
CA ASN A 295 12.73 -6.87 -4.51
C ASN A 295 12.10 -8.26 -4.42
N ARG A 296 11.91 -8.74 -3.19
CA ARG A 296 11.34 -10.04 -2.90
C ARG A 296 10.25 -9.92 -1.82
N SER A 297 9.03 -10.29 -2.18
CA SER A 297 7.84 -10.28 -1.33
C SER A 297 7.37 -11.71 -1.15
N ASP A 298 7.74 -12.33 -0.04
CA ASP A 298 7.67 -13.79 0.15
C ASP A 298 6.37 -14.30 0.77
N ASP A 299 5.61 -13.44 1.43
CA ASP A 299 4.46 -13.84 2.25
C ASP A 299 3.19 -13.05 1.89
N SER A 300 2.06 -13.55 2.39
CA SER A 300 0.73 -13.07 2.05
C SER A 300 0.57 -11.60 2.42
N ARG A 301 0.09 -10.80 1.46
CA ARG A 301 -0.09 -9.34 1.57
C ARG A 301 1.20 -8.59 1.93
N SER A 302 2.37 -9.21 1.77
CA SER A 302 3.63 -8.52 2.00
C SER A 302 3.93 -7.57 0.83
N VAL A 303 4.71 -6.53 1.10
CA VAL A 303 5.01 -5.46 0.14
C VAL A 303 6.50 -5.14 0.19
N ALA A 304 7.18 -5.16 -0.95
CA ALA A 304 8.59 -4.81 -1.08
C ALA A 304 8.80 -3.81 -2.23
N ILE A 305 9.19 -2.56 -1.91
CA ILE A 305 9.28 -1.46 -2.88
C ILE A 305 10.66 -0.79 -2.85
N GLY A 306 11.31 -0.67 -4.01
CA GLY A 306 12.56 0.07 -4.19
C GLY A 306 13.69 -0.80 -4.73
N TYR A 307 14.79 -0.96 -4.00
CA TYR A 307 15.96 -1.72 -4.44
C TYR A 307 16.39 -2.78 -3.42
N ARG A 308 16.40 -4.06 -3.79
CA ARG A 308 16.89 -5.15 -2.91
C ARG A 308 16.20 -5.25 -1.55
N ASN A 309 14.90 -5.00 -1.50
CA ASN A 309 14.14 -5.20 -0.26
C ASN A 309 13.56 -6.63 -0.17
N VAL A 310 13.41 -7.13 1.06
CA VAL A 310 12.90 -8.47 1.35
C VAL A 310 11.80 -8.39 2.42
N SER A 311 10.56 -8.73 2.04
CA SER A 311 9.40 -8.79 2.95
C SER A 311 8.94 -10.24 3.14
N GLN A 312 9.25 -10.81 4.29
CA GLN A 312 9.13 -12.23 4.63
C GLN A 312 8.03 -12.58 5.63
N GLY A 313 7.47 -11.60 6.35
CA GLY A 313 6.31 -11.82 7.22
C GLY A 313 4.99 -11.51 6.53
N VAL A 314 3.90 -12.08 7.05
CA VAL A 314 2.53 -11.75 6.62
C VAL A 314 2.28 -10.26 6.84
N GLU A 315 1.75 -9.56 5.84
CA GLU A 315 1.50 -8.11 5.88
C GLU A 315 2.78 -7.27 6.18
N ALA A 316 3.98 -7.84 5.98
CA ALA A 316 5.22 -7.11 6.18
C ALA A 316 5.49 -6.11 5.04
N ILE A 317 5.98 -4.93 5.38
CA ILE A 317 6.24 -3.85 4.43
C ILE A 317 7.73 -3.52 4.45
N THR A 318 8.37 -3.49 3.29
CA THR A 318 9.72 -2.95 3.12
C THR A 318 9.76 -1.91 2.01
N MET A 319 10.32 -0.75 2.30
CA MET A 319 10.41 0.36 1.35
C MET A 319 11.80 1.02 1.40
N GLY A 320 12.37 1.32 0.24
CA GLY A 320 13.67 1.98 0.13
C GLY A 320 14.72 1.04 -0.46
N SER A 321 15.84 0.82 0.23
CA SER A 321 16.94 0.02 -0.32
C SER A 321 17.62 -0.90 0.70
N ALA A 322 17.79 -2.16 0.34
CA ALA A 322 18.45 -3.20 1.16
C ALA A 322 17.78 -3.45 2.53
N ASN A 323 16.45 -3.32 2.63
CA ASN A 323 15.74 -3.56 3.89
C ASN A 323 15.21 -4.99 3.99
N THR A 324 15.06 -5.50 5.22
CA THR A 324 14.52 -6.85 5.48
C THR A 324 13.48 -6.82 6.60
N ALA A 325 12.25 -7.23 6.32
CA ALA A 325 11.18 -7.40 7.32
C ALA A 325 10.83 -8.90 7.42
N THR A 326 11.20 -9.56 8.51
CA THR A 326 11.08 -11.03 8.64
C THR A 326 9.90 -11.50 9.48
N ALA A 327 9.20 -10.60 10.15
CA ALA A 327 8.09 -10.94 11.04
C ALA A 327 6.76 -10.36 10.56
N ASP A 328 5.66 -10.98 11.00
CA ASP A 328 4.32 -10.54 10.64
C ASP A 328 4.05 -9.11 11.11
N GLN A 329 3.37 -8.34 10.25
CA GLN A 329 2.96 -6.97 10.54
C GLN A 329 4.15 -6.08 10.95
N SER A 330 5.33 -6.37 10.39
CA SER A 330 6.53 -5.56 10.56
C SER A 330 6.74 -4.62 9.38
N ALA A 331 7.24 -3.42 9.63
CA ALA A 331 7.47 -2.41 8.62
C ALA A 331 8.90 -1.89 8.67
N VAL A 332 9.56 -1.79 7.51
CA VAL A 332 10.88 -1.19 7.36
C VAL A 332 10.88 -0.14 6.25
N ILE A 333 11.29 1.09 6.56
CA ILE A 333 11.37 2.17 5.58
C ILE A 333 12.73 2.84 5.68
N GLY A 334 13.58 2.74 4.65
CA GLY A 334 14.85 3.45 4.61
C GLY A 334 15.97 2.69 3.90
N TRP A 335 17.14 2.60 4.52
CA TRP A 335 18.31 1.95 3.92
C TRP A 335 19.02 1.01 4.89
N ASN A 336 19.21 -0.24 4.47
CA ASN A 336 19.96 -1.26 5.19
C ASN A 336 19.47 -1.45 6.64
N SER A 337 18.15 -1.53 6.79
CA SER A 337 17.46 -1.65 8.08
C SER A 337 16.68 -2.96 8.15
N ALA A 338 16.35 -3.40 9.37
CA ALA A 338 15.66 -4.67 9.58
C ALA A 338 14.54 -4.59 10.63
N ALA A 339 13.48 -5.37 10.43
CA ALA A 339 12.45 -5.57 11.43
C ALA A 339 12.14 -7.07 11.59
N GLY A 340 12.47 -7.64 12.74
CA GLY A 340 12.38 -9.09 12.98
C GLY A 340 11.36 -9.50 14.03
N GLY A 341 10.74 -8.55 14.72
CA GLY A 341 9.70 -8.80 15.72
C GLY A 341 8.32 -8.49 15.16
N GLN A 342 7.29 -9.18 15.63
CA GLN A 342 5.91 -8.87 15.22
C GLN A 342 5.51 -7.46 15.67
N TYR A 343 4.64 -6.79 14.92
CA TYR A 343 4.15 -5.44 15.24
C TYR A 343 5.26 -4.40 15.40
N THR A 344 6.34 -4.51 14.62
CA THR A 344 7.48 -3.61 14.73
C THR A 344 7.57 -2.64 13.57
N MET A 345 8.20 -1.48 13.80
CA MET A 345 8.52 -0.54 12.74
C MET A 345 9.97 -0.07 12.88
N ALA A 346 10.72 -0.13 11.78
CA ALA A 346 12.10 0.37 11.69
C ALA A 346 12.20 1.39 10.56
N MET A 347 12.59 2.63 10.87
CA MET A 347 12.68 3.68 9.86
C MET A 347 14.00 4.44 9.91
N GLY A 348 14.56 4.68 8.73
CA GLY A 348 15.82 5.38 8.54
C GLY A 348 16.95 4.46 8.11
N ARG A 349 18.18 4.82 8.50
CA ARG A 349 19.40 4.16 8.03
C ARG A 349 20.04 3.30 9.12
N ARG A 350 20.28 2.02 8.79
CA ARG A 350 20.98 1.06 9.67
C ARG A 350 20.36 0.95 11.06
N VAL A 351 19.05 0.73 11.11
CA VAL A 351 18.32 0.44 12.34
C VAL A 351 17.72 -0.95 12.32
N SER A 352 17.60 -1.58 13.48
CA SER A 352 16.97 -2.89 13.60
C SER A 352 16.12 -3.00 14.86
N THR A 353 14.94 -3.64 14.74
CA THR A 353 14.09 -3.97 15.90
C THR A 353 14.59 -5.20 16.66
N ASN A 354 15.70 -5.82 16.22
CA ASN A 354 16.40 -6.90 16.91
C ASN A 354 15.49 -8.05 17.35
N SER A 355 14.49 -8.37 16.52
CA SER A 355 13.46 -9.38 16.78
C SER A 355 12.58 -9.15 18.01
N LEU A 356 12.57 -7.93 18.56
CA LEU A 356 11.79 -7.57 19.74
C LEU A 356 10.41 -7.04 19.32
N GLN A 357 9.36 -7.75 19.74
CA GLN A 357 7.96 -7.42 19.42
C GLN A 357 7.56 -6.01 19.87
N GLY A 358 6.69 -5.35 19.09
CA GLY A 358 6.05 -4.08 19.46
C GLY A 358 6.98 -2.86 19.48
N SER A 359 8.23 -3.03 19.06
CA SER A 359 9.24 -1.97 19.10
C SER A 359 9.19 -1.06 17.87
N PHE A 360 9.43 0.23 18.10
CA PHE A 360 9.49 1.27 17.07
C PHE A 360 10.86 1.96 17.11
N ILE A 361 11.62 1.87 16.02
CA ILE A 361 12.97 2.45 15.93
C ILE A 361 13.10 3.46 14.79
N LEU A 362 13.67 4.62 15.11
CA LEU A 362 14.02 5.69 14.16
C LEU A 362 15.54 5.92 14.14
N GLY A 363 16.11 6.14 12.95
CA GLY A 363 17.53 6.46 12.79
C GLY A 363 17.80 7.53 11.73
N ASP A 364 18.67 8.48 12.06
CA ASP A 364 19.20 9.46 11.11
C ASP A 364 20.18 8.84 10.08
N ASN A 365 20.77 9.69 9.23
CA ASN A 365 21.71 9.29 8.18
C ASN A 365 23.18 9.17 8.62
N THR A 366 23.52 9.07 9.92
CA THR A 366 24.94 9.03 10.33
C THR A 366 25.70 7.94 9.56
N SER A 367 26.93 8.26 9.15
CA SER A 367 27.80 7.42 8.31
C SER A 367 28.32 6.13 8.97
N THR A 368 27.91 5.83 10.20
CA THR A 368 28.33 4.64 10.95
C THR A 368 27.98 3.36 10.19
N THR A 369 28.86 2.36 10.26
CA THR A 369 28.59 0.99 9.79
C THR A 369 27.79 0.16 10.79
N ALA A 370 27.74 0.56 12.05
CA ALA A 370 27.02 -0.14 13.10
C ALA A 370 25.50 0.01 12.93
N VAL A 371 24.79 -1.09 13.19
CA VAL A 371 23.33 -1.11 13.25
C VAL A 371 22.90 -0.72 14.66
N THR A 372 21.99 0.25 14.75
CA THR A 372 21.35 0.58 16.04
C THR A 372 20.21 -0.38 16.29
N THR A 373 20.16 -0.95 17.49
CA THR A 373 19.16 -1.94 17.86
C THR A 373 18.31 -1.48 19.03
N THR A 374 17.05 -1.87 19.03
CA THR A 374 16.21 -1.86 20.23
C THR A 374 16.73 -2.87 21.25
N THR A 375 16.50 -2.61 22.54
CA THR A 375 17.00 -3.46 23.64
C THR A 375 15.90 -4.21 24.38
N ASN A 376 14.65 -3.76 24.27
CA ASN A 376 13.48 -4.43 24.84
C ASN A 376 12.31 -4.48 23.84
N SER A 377 11.36 -5.37 24.10
CA SER A 377 10.03 -5.36 23.46
C SER A 377 9.24 -4.12 23.89
N ASN A 378 8.31 -3.68 23.03
CA ASN A 378 7.45 -2.52 23.25
C ASN A 378 8.23 -1.23 23.53
N GLN A 379 9.40 -1.08 22.90
CA GLN A 379 10.30 0.04 23.13
C GLN A 379 10.33 1.00 21.95
N PHE A 380 10.27 2.30 22.24
CA PHE A 380 10.66 3.35 21.30
C PHE A 380 12.18 3.59 21.38
N THR A 381 12.89 3.50 20.26
CA THR A 381 14.32 3.80 20.17
C THR A 381 14.57 4.82 19.07
N ALA A 382 15.35 5.86 19.36
CA ALA A 382 15.62 6.91 18.39
C ALA A 382 17.10 7.27 18.40
N ARG A 383 17.76 7.21 17.24
CA ARG A 383 19.14 7.66 17.05
C ARG A 383 19.18 8.89 16.14
N PHE A 384 19.42 10.05 16.75
CA PHE A 384 19.62 11.32 16.04
C PHE A 384 20.85 12.02 16.60
N THR A 385 22.00 11.82 15.94
CA THR A 385 23.31 12.35 16.34
C THR A 385 23.38 13.88 16.31
N GLY A 386 22.53 14.54 15.53
CA GLY A 386 22.35 16.00 15.56
C GLY A 386 21.44 16.53 16.68
N GLY A 387 20.85 15.64 17.48
CA GLY A 387 19.86 15.99 18.52
C GLY A 387 18.40 15.79 18.10
N PHE A 388 17.49 16.01 19.04
CA PHE A 388 16.04 15.85 18.91
C PHE A 388 15.32 17.14 19.30
N ARG A 389 14.18 17.45 18.67
CA ARG A 389 13.37 18.63 19.00
C ARG A 389 11.88 18.29 18.98
N MET A 390 11.14 18.81 19.94
CA MET A 390 9.68 18.82 19.95
C MET A 390 9.21 20.27 20.00
N ILE A 391 8.56 20.71 18.92
CA ILE A 391 8.00 22.05 18.80
C ILE A 391 6.51 21.96 19.11
N THR A 392 6.03 22.72 20.08
CA THR A 392 4.64 22.68 20.54
C THR A 392 3.89 23.99 20.29
N ALA A 393 4.60 25.06 19.94
CA ALA A 393 4.02 26.31 19.45
C ALA A 393 4.98 27.03 18.50
N ILE A 394 4.40 27.77 17.55
CA ILE A 394 5.10 28.65 16.60
C ILE A 394 4.39 30.00 16.54
N ASN A 395 5.11 31.06 16.16
CA ASN A 395 4.50 32.35 15.85
C ASN A 395 3.96 32.39 14.41
N THR A 396 3.37 33.53 14.00
CA THR A 396 2.83 33.75 12.65
C THR A 396 3.87 33.62 11.53
N SER A 397 5.16 33.75 11.84
CA SER A 397 6.26 33.55 10.89
C SER A 397 6.83 32.12 10.91
N GLY A 398 6.21 31.19 11.65
CA GLY A 398 6.65 29.80 11.76
C GLY A 398 7.85 29.59 12.70
N VAL A 399 8.29 30.60 13.43
CA VAL A 399 9.40 30.48 14.38
C VAL A 399 8.91 29.81 15.66
N PRO A 400 9.57 28.75 16.16
CA PRO A 400 9.21 28.11 17.42
C PRO A 400 9.16 29.10 18.61
N THR A 401 8.06 29.06 19.34
CA THR A 401 7.81 29.88 20.55
C THR A 401 7.69 29.03 21.81
N ALA A 402 7.42 27.73 21.69
CA ALA A 402 7.46 26.78 22.79
C ALA A 402 7.92 25.40 22.34
N GLY A 403 8.55 24.65 23.24
CA GLY A 403 9.02 23.30 22.98
C GLY A 403 10.24 22.90 23.81
N VAL A 404 10.73 21.69 23.53
CA VAL A 404 11.93 21.12 24.15
C VAL A 404 12.90 20.62 23.09
N SER A 405 14.18 20.62 23.42
CA SER A 405 15.23 20.08 22.56
C SER A 405 16.21 19.23 23.36
N LEU A 406 16.66 18.12 22.79
CA LEU A 406 17.83 17.38 23.26
C LEU A 406 18.95 17.69 22.28
N THR A 407 19.95 18.46 22.69
CA THR A 407 21.06 18.84 21.81
C THR A 407 21.93 17.64 21.46
N ALA A 408 22.74 17.75 20.41
CA ALA A 408 23.72 16.74 20.06
C ALA A 408 24.62 16.42 21.27
N GLY A 409 24.67 15.13 21.68
CA GLY A 409 25.40 14.68 22.86
C GLY A 409 24.78 15.08 24.22
N GLY A 410 23.64 15.77 24.22
CA GLY A 410 22.91 16.12 25.43
C GLY A 410 22.32 14.90 26.12
N THR A 411 22.23 14.95 27.45
CA THR A 411 21.68 13.87 28.30
C THR A 411 20.35 14.23 28.96
N SER A 412 19.88 15.46 28.77
CA SER A 412 18.63 15.99 29.34
C SER A 412 17.95 16.96 28.38
N TRP A 413 16.63 17.11 28.52
CA TRP A 413 15.86 18.09 27.75
C TRP A 413 16.29 19.52 28.11
N ALA A 414 16.48 20.35 27.09
CA ALA A 414 16.58 21.80 27.19
C ALA A 414 15.25 22.41 26.77
N THR A 415 14.57 23.05 27.71
CA THR A 415 13.30 23.75 27.47
C THR A 415 13.57 25.15 26.93
N LEU A 416 12.79 25.60 25.95
CA LEU A 416 12.88 26.96 25.43
C LEU A 416 12.53 27.96 26.55
N SER A 417 13.52 28.75 26.98
CA SER A 417 13.40 29.65 28.13
C SER A 417 14.16 30.96 27.93
N ASP A 418 13.96 31.59 26.78
CA ASP A 418 14.56 32.90 26.43
C ASP A 418 13.69 34.05 26.95
N SER A 419 14.29 35.09 27.55
CA SER A 419 13.55 36.24 28.08
C SER A 419 12.85 37.07 27.00
N SER A 420 13.38 37.10 25.77
CA SER A 420 12.72 37.74 24.61
C SER A 420 11.46 36.99 24.16
N ARG A 421 11.21 35.80 24.71
CA ARG A 421 10.05 34.94 24.44
C ARG A 421 9.08 34.87 25.61
N LYS A 422 9.31 35.67 26.66
CA LYS A 422 8.50 35.71 27.88
C LYS A 422 8.06 37.14 28.17
N GLU A 423 6.90 37.26 28.80
CA GLU A 423 6.31 38.53 29.19
C GLU A 423 5.54 38.36 30.52
N LEU A 424 5.00 39.45 31.06
CA LEU A 424 4.19 39.46 32.29
C LEU A 424 4.93 38.91 33.53
N PHE A 425 6.14 39.41 33.77
CA PHE A 425 6.96 38.99 34.90
C PHE A 425 6.42 39.52 36.24
N LEU A 426 6.08 38.62 37.16
CA LEU A 426 5.73 38.94 38.55
C LEU A 426 6.84 38.48 39.52
N PRO A 427 7.18 39.29 40.54
CA PRO A 427 8.08 38.84 41.60
C PRO A 427 7.40 37.77 42.45
N VAL A 428 8.16 36.75 42.85
CA VAL A 428 7.66 35.69 43.74
C VAL A 428 8.02 36.04 45.19
N ASP A 429 7.03 36.00 46.08
CA ASP A 429 7.21 36.21 47.53
C ASP A 429 7.93 34.99 48.14
N GLY A 430 9.19 35.20 48.54
CA GLY A 430 10.05 34.16 49.09
C GLY A 430 9.53 33.55 50.40
N PRO A 431 9.28 34.35 51.45
CA PRO A 431 8.67 33.85 52.68
C PRO A 431 7.35 33.08 52.48
N ASP A 432 6.44 33.58 51.63
CA ASP A 432 5.20 32.85 51.33
C ASP A 432 5.47 31.53 50.59
N LEU A 433 6.40 31.53 49.63
CA LEU A 433 6.83 30.34 48.92
C LEU A 433 7.39 29.28 49.88
N LEU A 434 8.29 29.66 50.79
CA LEU A 434 8.88 28.75 51.78
C LEU A 434 7.82 28.19 52.73
N ARG A 435 6.86 29.02 53.15
CA ARG A 435 5.72 28.59 53.96
C ARG A 435 4.86 27.56 53.22
N LYS A 436 4.54 27.80 51.94
CA LYS A 436 3.78 26.87 51.08
C LYS A 436 4.53 25.56 50.89
N ILE A 437 5.82 25.61 50.56
CA ILE A 437 6.67 24.42 50.40
C ILE A 437 6.79 23.64 51.71
N GLY A 438 7.00 24.33 52.84
CA GLY A 438 7.13 23.71 54.16
C GLY A 438 5.85 23.00 54.63
N GLY A 439 4.69 23.44 54.16
CA GLY A 439 3.40 22.80 54.44
C GLY A 439 3.01 21.67 53.46
N MET A 440 3.75 21.49 52.36
CA MET A 440 3.39 20.57 51.29
C MET A 440 3.68 19.11 51.66
N LYS A 441 2.75 18.20 51.35
CA LYS A 441 2.93 16.78 51.64
C LYS A 441 3.79 16.08 50.58
N LEU A 442 5.04 15.80 50.93
CA LEU A 442 5.92 14.96 50.12
C LEU A 442 5.78 13.50 50.55
N THR A 443 5.38 12.64 49.62
CA THR A 443 5.15 11.22 49.89
C THR A 443 5.85 10.36 48.85
N THR A 444 5.94 9.06 49.13
CA THR A 444 6.29 8.07 48.12
C THR A 444 5.04 7.41 47.57
N TRP A 445 5.00 7.19 46.27
CA TRP A 445 3.84 6.64 45.59
C TRP A 445 4.25 5.73 44.43
N ASN A 446 3.27 5.01 43.89
CA ASN A 446 3.37 4.27 42.64
C ASN A 446 2.12 4.57 41.82
N TYR A 447 2.21 4.52 40.50
CA TYR A 447 1.01 4.60 39.67
C TYR A 447 0.08 3.42 39.96
N LYS A 448 -1.23 3.65 39.81
CA LYS A 448 -2.22 2.57 39.87
C LYS A 448 -1.90 1.56 38.77
N GLY A 449 -1.81 0.28 39.12
CA GLY A 449 -1.41 -0.79 38.20
C GLY A 449 0.09 -1.05 38.08
N GLN A 450 0.96 -0.21 38.66
CA GLN A 450 2.43 -0.36 38.61
C GLN A 450 3.02 -0.64 40.00
N ARG A 451 2.52 -1.69 40.67
CA ARG A 451 3.04 -2.07 42.00
C ARG A 451 4.54 -2.39 41.91
N GLY A 452 5.33 -1.85 42.83
CA GLY A 452 6.78 -2.06 42.89
C GLY A 452 7.63 -0.96 42.23
N ILE A 453 7.05 -0.10 41.39
CA ILE A 453 7.76 1.06 40.81
C ILE A 453 7.46 2.28 41.68
N ARG A 454 8.47 2.73 42.46
CA ARG A 454 8.31 3.80 43.45
C ARG A 454 8.81 5.14 42.93
N HIS A 455 8.06 6.18 43.29
CA HIS A 455 8.36 7.57 43.00
C HIS A 455 8.29 8.40 44.28
N TYR A 456 9.01 9.52 44.30
CA TYR A 456 8.94 10.54 45.34
C TYR A 456 8.32 11.80 44.73
N GLY A 457 7.48 12.51 45.48
CA GLY A 457 7.03 13.84 45.08
C GLY A 457 5.66 14.22 45.63
N PRO A 458 5.23 15.47 45.35
CA PRO A 458 3.90 15.94 45.69
C PRO A 458 2.83 15.37 44.76
N MET A 459 1.57 15.55 45.14
CA MET A 459 0.41 15.28 44.28
C MET A 459 0.03 16.55 43.50
N ALA A 460 -0.39 16.39 42.24
CA ALA A 460 -0.69 17.51 41.34
C ALA A 460 -1.77 18.45 41.88
N GLN A 461 -2.79 17.92 42.58
CA GLN A 461 -3.89 18.71 43.13
C GLN A 461 -3.41 19.69 44.21
N GLU A 462 -2.56 19.21 45.13
CA GLU A 462 -2.00 20.05 46.19
C GLU A 462 -1.05 21.09 45.62
N PHE A 463 -0.15 20.68 44.71
CA PHE A 463 0.76 21.60 44.01
C PHE A 463 -0.02 22.71 43.29
N PHE A 464 -1.05 22.36 42.52
CA PHE A 464 -1.90 23.31 41.81
C PHE A 464 -2.69 24.21 42.78
N SER A 465 -3.15 23.70 43.92
CA SER A 465 -3.85 24.53 44.91
C SER A 465 -2.95 25.60 45.54
N LEU A 466 -1.63 25.36 45.61
CA LEU A 466 -0.65 26.26 46.22
C LEU A 466 -0.02 27.23 45.20
N PHE A 467 0.24 26.76 43.97
CA PHE A 467 1.04 27.47 42.95
C PHE A 467 0.33 27.63 41.60
N GLY A 468 -0.86 27.08 41.44
CA GLY A 468 -1.55 27.01 40.14
C GLY A 468 -2.25 28.29 39.72
N ARG A 469 -2.10 29.40 40.46
CA ARG A 469 -2.71 30.70 40.15
C ARG A 469 -1.82 31.86 40.57
N ASP A 470 -1.79 32.90 39.74
CA ASP A 470 -1.20 34.21 40.02
C ASP A 470 -2.14 35.34 39.56
N GLU A 471 -1.64 36.58 39.48
CA GLU A 471 -2.44 37.74 39.03
C GLU A 471 -2.82 37.67 37.54
N HIS A 472 -2.06 36.93 36.72
CA HIS A 472 -2.23 36.85 35.27
C HIS A 472 -3.01 35.60 34.83
N GLY A 473 -3.21 34.62 35.72
CA GLY A 473 -4.19 33.58 35.52
C GLY A 473 -3.82 32.25 36.16
N THR A 474 -3.99 31.18 35.38
CA THR A 474 -3.81 29.79 35.83
C THR A 474 -2.47 29.26 35.32
N ILE A 475 -1.69 28.66 36.22
CA ILE A 475 -0.41 28.01 35.93
C ILE A 475 -0.61 26.50 36.05
N GLY A 476 -0.42 25.77 34.94
CA GLY A 476 -0.58 24.32 34.92
C GLY A 476 -2.02 23.84 35.15
N THR A 477 -2.17 22.66 35.77
CA THR A 477 -3.47 22.02 36.04
C THR A 477 -3.44 21.21 37.34
N ASP A 478 -4.60 20.80 37.84
CA ASP A 478 -4.73 19.92 39.02
C ASP A 478 -4.38 18.44 38.75
N ARG A 479 -3.93 18.10 37.53
CA ARG A 479 -3.60 16.72 37.13
C ARG A 479 -2.16 16.52 36.69
N LEU A 480 -1.44 17.59 36.38
CA LEU A 480 -0.09 17.55 35.84
C LEU A 480 0.81 18.49 36.62
N ILE A 481 2.06 18.09 36.81
CA ILE A 481 3.11 18.98 37.31
C ILE A 481 4.20 19.04 36.25
N THR A 482 4.56 20.26 35.83
CA THR A 482 5.64 20.45 34.85
C THR A 482 6.98 20.55 35.56
N THR A 483 8.04 19.99 34.96
CA THR A 483 9.38 20.06 35.55
C THR A 483 9.93 21.49 35.56
N GLN A 484 9.62 22.29 34.54
CA GLN A 484 10.05 23.69 34.45
C GLN A 484 9.50 24.54 35.60
N ASP A 485 8.22 24.36 35.97
CA ASP A 485 7.60 25.12 37.07
C ASP A 485 8.20 24.70 38.42
N ILE A 486 8.39 23.40 38.65
CA ILE A 486 9.07 22.90 39.86
C ILE A 486 10.48 23.49 39.96
N GLU A 487 11.27 23.46 38.88
CA GLU A 487 12.65 23.97 38.87
C GLU A 487 12.69 25.47 39.15
N GLY A 488 11.79 26.25 38.55
CA GLY A 488 11.64 27.68 38.80
C GLY A 488 11.35 27.97 40.28
N LEU A 489 10.32 27.33 40.85
CA LEU A 489 9.96 27.49 42.27
C LEU A 489 11.08 27.03 43.20
N THR A 490 11.80 25.96 42.85
CA THR A 490 12.90 25.43 43.66
C THR A 490 14.06 26.44 43.73
N LEU A 491 14.43 27.05 42.60
CA LEU A 491 15.46 28.09 42.58
C LEU A 491 15.04 29.33 43.37
N THR A 492 13.77 29.75 43.25
CA THR A 492 13.23 30.85 44.05
C THR A 492 13.25 30.53 45.55
N ALA A 493 12.89 29.31 45.93
CA ALA A 493 12.94 28.86 47.33
C ALA A 493 14.38 28.86 47.86
N VAL A 494 15.36 28.40 47.06
CA VAL A 494 16.78 28.46 47.43
C VAL A 494 17.22 29.92 47.63
N GLN A 495 16.83 30.84 46.76
CA GLN A 495 17.13 32.26 46.94
C GLN A 495 16.51 32.82 48.22
N ALA A 496 15.27 32.44 48.54
CA ALA A 496 14.60 32.86 49.77
C ALA A 496 15.33 32.32 51.02
N LEU A 497 15.71 31.04 51.03
CA LEU A 497 16.47 30.42 52.11
C LEU A 497 17.84 31.07 52.33
N VAL A 498 18.53 31.43 51.24
CA VAL A 498 19.80 32.17 51.34
C VAL A 498 19.59 33.50 52.05
N ARG A 499 18.53 34.25 51.71
CA ARG A 499 18.23 35.53 52.36
C ARG A 499 17.90 35.37 53.85
N GLU A 500 17.04 34.42 54.20
CA GLU A 500 16.72 34.12 55.61
C GLU A 500 17.97 33.69 56.39
N ASN A 501 18.84 32.87 55.81
CA ASN A 501 20.08 32.43 56.46
C ASN A 501 21.04 33.59 56.70
N GLU A 502 21.21 34.50 55.73
CA GLU A 502 22.03 35.70 55.93
C GLU A 502 21.45 36.62 57.02
N GLN A 503 20.13 36.78 57.05
CA GLN A 503 19.47 37.52 58.14
C GLN A 503 19.71 36.86 59.49
N PHE A 504 19.54 35.54 59.59
CA PHE A 504 19.83 34.80 60.82
C PHE A 504 21.30 34.91 61.25
N LYS A 505 22.27 34.95 60.32
CA LYS A 505 23.68 35.18 60.66
C LYS A 505 23.90 36.58 61.26
N ILE A 506 23.26 37.61 60.70
CA ILE A 506 23.34 38.99 61.20
C ILE A 506 22.75 39.07 62.62
N GLU A 507 21.56 38.52 62.81
CA GLU A 507 20.88 38.49 64.13
C GLU A 507 21.73 37.74 65.16
N ASN A 508 22.26 36.57 64.81
CA ASN A 508 23.14 35.79 65.69
C ASN A 508 24.44 36.54 66.03
N ALA A 509 25.04 37.26 65.07
CA ALA A 509 26.21 38.10 65.34
C ALA A 509 25.88 39.25 66.31
N GLY A 510 24.70 39.87 66.15
CA GLY A 510 24.18 40.88 67.07
C GLY A 510 23.96 40.33 68.48
N LEU A 511 23.34 39.15 68.59
CA LEU A 511 23.10 38.46 69.85
C LEU A 511 24.41 38.06 70.55
N LYS A 512 25.40 37.57 69.81
CA LYS A 512 26.74 37.27 70.35
C LYS A 512 27.41 38.51 70.95
N LYS A 513 27.43 39.63 70.21
CA LYS A 513 27.96 40.91 70.73
C LYS A 513 27.23 41.39 71.98
N ARG A 514 25.90 41.21 72.04
CA ARG A 514 25.11 41.56 73.23
C ARG A 514 25.48 40.68 74.42
N THR A 515 25.68 39.39 74.19
CA THR A 515 26.09 38.41 75.22
C THR A 515 27.47 38.76 75.76
N GLU A 516 28.46 39.00 74.91
CA GLU A 516 29.81 39.44 75.31
C GLU A 516 29.77 40.73 76.16
N ARG A 517 28.94 41.70 75.77
CA ARG A 517 28.78 42.94 76.53
C ARG A 517 28.18 42.71 77.91
N LEU A 518 27.17 41.84 78.02
CA LEU A 518 26.55 41.49 79.30
C LEU A 518 27.54 40.73 80.20
N GLU A 519 28.33 39.81 79.63
CA GLU A 519 29.38 39.10 80.38
C GLU A 519 30.44 40.06 80.94
N GLN A 520 30.89 41.03 80.14
CA GLN A 520 31.80 42.09 80.59
C GLN A 520 31.19 42.92 81.72
N GLN A 521 29.91 43.28 81.62
CA GLN A 521 29.20 44.00 82.68
C GLN A 521 29.09 43.17 83.97
N ILE A 522 28.83 41.87 83.88
CA ILE A 522 28.80 40.97 85.04
C ILE A 522 30.19 40.90 85.70
N VAL A 523 31.27 40.79 84.92
CA VAL A 523 32.64 40.79 85.45
C VAL A 523 32.95 42.12 86.15
N GLN A 524 32.55 43.24 85.54
CA GLN A 524 32.76 44.57 86.11
C GLN A 524 31.97 44.74 87.42
N LEU A 525 30.69 44.37 87.44
CA LEU A 525 29.85 44.40 88.64
C LEU A 525 30.41 43.51 89.75
N ARG A 526 30.89 42.30 89.43
CA ARG A 526 31.57 41.43 90.40
C ARG A 526 32.83 42.08 90.98
N LYS A 527 33.60 42.80 90.15
CA LYS A 527 34.79 43.54 90.60
C LYS A 527 34.41 44.69 91.51
N GLU A 528 33.35 45.44 91.17
CA GLU A 528 32.80 46.51 92.00
C GLU A 528 32.26 45.98 93.33
N GLN A 529 31.53 44.86 93.30
CA GLN A 529 31.05 44.18 94.50
C GLN A 529 32.22 43.72 95.38
N LYS A 530 33.25 43.10 94.79
CA LYS A 530 34.45 42.70 95.53
C LYS A 530 35.18 43.90 96.13
N ASN A 531 35.32 45.00 95.39
CA ASN A 531 35.93 46.22 95.92
C ASN A 531 35.10 46.80 97.08
N GLN A 532 33.77 46.71 97.02
CA GLN A 532 32.89 47.10 98.13
C GLN A 532 33.05 46.16 99.33
N GLU A 533 33.13 44.86 99.12
CA GLU A 533 33.42 43.86 100.17
C GLU A 533 34.77 44.16 100.83
N ASP A 534 35.84 44.32 100.04
CA ASP A 534 37.19 44.64 100.54
C ASP A 534 37.21 45.98 101.30
N PHE A 535 36.46 46.99 100.84
CA PHE A 535 36.32 48.28 101.52
C PHE A 535 35.55 48.16 102.84
N LEU A 536 34.45 47.41 102.85
CA LEU A 536 33.65 47.15 104.05
C LEU A 536 34.48 46.37 105.08
N GLU A 537 35.22 45.34 104.65
CA GLU A 537 36.14 44.56 105.47
C GLU A 537 37.24 45.45 106.08
N ALA A 538 37.89 46.28 105.26
CA ALA A 538 38.90 47.23 105.73
C ALA A 538 38.34 48.29 106.70
N ARG A 539 37.05 48.64 106.58
CA ARG A 539 36.35 49.52 107.52
C ARG A 539 35.97 48.77 108.80
N PHE A 540 35.57 47.51 108.70
CA PHE A 540 35.27 46.62 109.82
C PHE A 540 36.52 46.41 110.68
N GLN A 541 37.66 46.09 110.07
CA GLN A 541 38.95 45.98 110.75
C GLN A 541 39.39 47.29 111.44
N ARG A 542 39.07 48.45 110.84
CA ARG A 542 39.31 49.76 111.48
C ARG A 542 38.40 50.01 112.67
N LEU A 543 37.15 49.52 112.64
CA LEU A 543 36.23 49.58 113.77
C LEU A 543 36.63 48.60 114.88
N GLU A 544 37.07 47.39 114.53
CA GLU A 544 37.66 46.41 115.46
C GLU A 544 38.91 46.95 116.16
N ASN A 545 39.79 47.64 115.44
CA ASN A 545 40.98 48.27 116.01
C ASN A 545 40.69 49.52 116.88
N ASN A 546 39.48 50.10 116.79
CA ASN A 546 39.04 51.25 117.58
C ASN A 546 38.11 50.86 118.74
N LEU A 547 37.81 49.57 118.94
CA LEU A 547 37.17 49.10 120.16
C LEU A 547 38.19 49.20 121.33
N PRO A 548 37.84 49.83 122.46
CA PRO A 548 38.75 49.95 123.58
C PRO A 548 39.09 48.56 124.12
N LYS A 549 40.40 48.24 124.17
CA LYS A 549 40.93 47.07 124.87
C LYS A 549 40.62 47.17 126.37
N SER A 550 39.44 46.72 126.80
CA SER A 550 39.22 46.33 128.19
C SER A 550 39.69 44.88 128.37
N ARG A 551 40.72 44.68 129.19
CA ARG A 551 41.09 43.37 129.74
C ARG A 551 39.86 42.72 130.42
N LYS A 552 39.60 41.44 130.14
CA LYS A 552 39.47 40.36 131.16
C LYS A 552 39.25 38.98 130.52
N THR A 553 40.26 38.14 130.72
CA THR A 553 40.30 36.73 131.17
C THR A 553 39.03 35.84 131.16
N VAL A 554 39.28 34.54 130.87
CA VAL A 554 38.50 33.30 131.16
C VAL A 554 37.43 32.96 130.09
N ALA A 555 37.29 31.77 129.50
CA ALA A 555 37.73 30.40 129.82
C ALA A 555 37.88 29.53 128.54
N THR A 556 38.70 28.51 128.69
CA THR A 556 38.77 27.25 127.93
C THR A 556 37.41 26.54 127.78
N LEU A 557 37.13 25.97 126.60
CA LEU A 557 36.92 24.53 126.38
C LEU A 557 36.78 24.22 124.87
N PRO A 558 37.33 23.08 124.39
CA PRO A 558 37.48 22.73 122.98
C PRO A 558 36.25 21.95 122.45
N ILE A 559 36.12 21.79 121.12
CA ILE A 559 35.65 20.55 120.45
C ILE A 559 35.71 20.71 118.91
N ASP A 560 36.45 19.76 118.33
CA ASP A 560 36.35 19.04 117.05
C ASP A 560 36.09 19.68 115.68
N GLN A 561 37.08 19.42 114.82
CA GLN A 561 36.98 18.70 113.54
C GLN A 561 35.65 18.75 112.77
N LYS A 562 35.69 19.28 111.54
CA LYS A 562 35.72 18.42 110.33
C LYS A 562 35.94 19.21 109.03
N ARG A 563 36.79 18.60 108.20
CA ARG A 563 36.96 18.82 106.75
C ARG A 563 35.62 18.73 105.98
N SER A 564 35.47 19.58 104.95
CA SER A 564 35.25 19.15 103.54
C SER A 564 35.39 20.37 102.62
N THR A 565 36.48 20.54 101.88
CA THR A 565 36.57 20.23 100.44
C THR A 565 35.23 20.26 99.70
N LEU A 566 35.06 21.26 98.81
CA LEU A 566 34.61 21.09 97.42
C LEU A 566 34.71 22.44 96.67
N ARG A 567 35.68 22.53 95.76
CA ARG A 567 35.62 23.31 94.50
C ARG A 567 35.51 22.27 93.37
N PRO A 568 35.28 22.69 92.13
CA PRO A 568 34.21 23.51 91.58
C PRO A 568 33.22 22.67 90.75
#